data_AF-A0A3B9S1X7-F1
#
_entry.id   AF-A0A3B9S1X7-F1
#
_cell.length_a   1.000
_cell.length_b   1.000
_cell.length_c   1.000
_cell.angle_alpha   90.00
_cell.angle_beta   90.00
_cell.angle_gamma   90.00
#
_symmetry.space_group_name_H-M   'P 1'
#
loop_
_entity.id
_entity.type
_entity.pdbx_description
1 polymer ?
#
loop_
_entity_poly.entity_id
_entity_poly.type
_entity_poly.pdbx_seq_one_letter_code
_entity_poly.pdbx_strand_id
1 'polypeptide(L)'
;MTKKIKTDLLVIGAGAGGLSISAGAAQLGVKVVLLEGDKMGGDCLNYGCVPSKALIAFSNQKKPKHFIEAMSFVREAIKEIEPHDS
;
A
#
# COMPACT_ATOMS: atom_id res chain seq x y z
N MET A 1 -27.32 -14.59 -2.30
CA MET A 1 -27.69 -13.58 -3.34
C MET A 1 -26.41 -13.01 -3.93
N THR A 2 -26.30 -12.96 -5.27
CA THR A 2 -25.18 -12.32 -5.97
C THR A 2 -25.54 -10.88 -6.33
N LYS A 3 -24.75 -9.89 -5.92
CA LYS A 3 -24.91 -8.48 -6.29
C LYS A 3 -24.11 -8.19 -7.57
N LYS A 4 -24.77 -7.68 -8.61
CA LYS A 4 -24.11 -7.22 -9.85
C LYS A 4 -23.69 -5.75 -9.69
N ILE A 5 -22.43 -5.43 -10.00
CA ILE A 5 -21.90 -4.06 -10.02
C ILE A 5 -21.55 -3.72 -11.48
N LYS A 6 -22.08 -2.62 -12.01
CA LYS A 6 -21.73 -2.08 -13.34
C LYS A 6 -20.75 -0.92 -13.16
N THR A 7 -19.62 -0.97 -13.87
CA THR A 7 -18.53 0.00 -13.81
C THR A 7 -17.96 0.21 -15.21
N ASP A 8 -17.28 1.33 -15.43
CA ASP A 8 -16.58 1.61 -16.71
C ASP A 8 -15.17 1.03 -16.68
N LEU A 9 -14.54 1.04 -15.50
CA LEU A 9 -13.25 0.43 -15.23
C LEU A 9 -13.33 -0.47 -13.99
N LEU A 10 -12.82 -1.70 -14.10
CA LEU A 10 -12.57 -2.60 -12.98
C LEU A 10 -11.05 -2.78 -12.86
N VAL A 11 -10.51 -2.43 -11.69
CA VAL A 11 -9.11 -2.61 -11.35
C VAL A 11 -9.00 -3.72 -10.33
N ILE A 12 -8.14 -4.71 -10.59
CA ILE A 12 -7.89 -5.85 -9.72
C ILE A 12 -6.49 -5.70 -9.13
N GLY A 13 -6.43 -5.60 -7.81
CA GLY A 13 -5.23 -5.31 -7.03
C GLY A 13 -5.09 -3.82 -6.70
N ALA A 14 -5.02 -3.50 -5.42
CA ALA A 14 -4.76 -2.18 -4.85
C ALA A 14 -3.28 -2.01 -4.46
N GLY A 15 -2.37 -2.48 -5.32
CA GLY A 15 -0.96 -2.08 -5.27
C GLY A 15 -0.75 -0.69 -5.89
N ALA A 16 0.48 -0.19 -5.84
CA ALA A 16 0.83 1.16 -6.33
C ALA A 16 0.25 1.50 -7.72
N GLY A 17 0.33 0.58 -8.69
CA GLY A 17 -0.24 0.77 -10.02
C GLY A 17 -1.77 0.82 -10.04
N GLY A 18 -2.42 -0.10 -9.33
CA GLY A 18 -3.88 -0.21 -9.28
C GLY A 18 -4.54 0.98 -8.58
N LEU A 19 -3.92 1.47 -7.50
CA LEU A 19 -4.34 2.69 -6.82
C LEU A 19 -4.15 3.93 -7.69
N SER A 20 -2.98 4.06 -8.33
CA SER A 20 -2.68 5.19 -9.20
C SER A 20 -3.68 5.31 -10.35
N ILE A 21 -3.96 4.21 -11.06
CA ILE A 21 -4.93 4.23 -12.17
C ILE A 21 -6.37 4.43 -11.67
N SER A 22 -6.74 3.84 -10.53
CA SER A 22 -8.09 3.99 -9.98
C SER A 22 -8.35 5.43 -9.56
N ALA A 23 -7.42 6.04 -8.82
CA ALA A 23 -7.51 7.42 -8.39
C ALA A 23 -7.50 8.39 -9.58
N GLY A 24 -6.61 8.17 -10.56
CA GLY A 24 -6.55 8.99 -11.77
C GLY A 24 -7.83 8.91 -12.60
N ALA A 25 -8.34 7.71 -12.85
CA ALA A 25 -9.58 7.52 -13.60
C ALA A 25 -10.81 8.09 -12.86
N ALA A 26 -10.89 7.92 -11.54
CA ALA A 26 -11.97 8.50 -10.74
C ALA A 26 -11.96 10.05 -10.79
N GLN A 27 -10.79 10.68 -10.74
CA GLN A 27 -10.64 12.13 -10.90
C GLN A 27 -11.10 12.64 -12.27
N LEU A 28 -11.04 11.79 -13.30
CA LEU A 28 -11.55 12.07 -14.65
C LEU A 28 -13.06 11.75 -14.80
N GLY A 29 -13.74 11.37 -13.72
CA GLY A 29 -15.18 11.07 -13.71
C GLY A 29 -15.54 9.66 -14.19
N VAL A 30 -14.56 8.78 -14.38
CA VAL A 30 -14.80 7.37 -14.75
C VAL A 30 -15.44 6.65 -13.56
N LYS A 31 -16.47 5.84 -13.80
CA LYS A 31 -16.97 4.94 -12.75
C LYS A 31 -15.98 3.80 -12.58
N VAL A 32 -15.24 3.81 -11.46
CA VAL A 32 -14.20 2.82 -11.15
C VAL A 32 -14.66 1.90 -10.03
N VAL A 33 -14.35 0.61 -10.17
CA VAL A 33 -14.36 -0.36 -9.07
C VAL A 33 -12.93 -0.83 -8.89
N LEU A 34 -12.38 -0.65 -7.69
CA LEU A 34 -11.11 -1.23 -7.27
C LEU A 34 -11.42 -2.43 -6.37
N LEU A 35 -10.83 -3.58 -6.68
CA LEU A 35 -10.98 -4.81 -5.92
C LEU A 35 -9.61 -5.27 -5.41
N GLU A 36 -9.46 -5.35 -4.09
CA GLU A 36 -8.31 -5.93 -3.42
C GLU A 36 -8.76 -7.07 -2.51
N GLY A 37 -8.02 -8.18 -2.52
CA GLY A 37 -8.30 -9.38 -1.73
C GLY A 37 -7.52 -9.45 -0.42
N ASP A 38 -6.47 -8.65 -0.27
CA ASP A 38 -5.63 -8.58 0.93
C ASP A 38 -5.41 -7.11 1.37
N LYS A 39 -4.17 -6.69 1.64
CA LYS A 39 -3.85 -5.35 2.16
C LYS A 39 -3.74 -4.34 1.03
N MET A 40 -4.24 -3.13 1.30
CA MET A 40 -4.05 -1.98 0.43
C MET A 40 -2.56 -1.59 0.34
N GLY A 41 -2.17 -0.91 -0.73
CA GLY A 41 -0.78 -0.55 -1.03
C GLY A 41 0.06 -1.68 -1.63
N GLY A 42 -0.46 -2.92 -1.63
CA GLY A 42 0.17 -4.10 -2.21
C GLY A 42 1.58 -4.36 -1.70
N ASP A 43 2.41 -5.03 -2.50
CA ASP A 43 3.77 -5.40 -2.10
C ASP A 43 4.65 -4.21 -1.79
N CYS A 44 4.54 -3.12 -2.57
CA CYS A 44 5.38 -1.94 -2.40
C CYS A 44 5.34 -1.41 -0.96
N LEU A 45 4.12 -1.27 -0.42
CA LEU A 45 3.88 -0.83 0.95
C LEU A 45 4.14 -1.95 1.97
N ASN A 46 3.63 -3.15 1.74
CA ASN A 46 3.54 -4.15 2.80
C ASN A 46 4.77 -5.05 2.94
N TYR A 47 5.48 -5.34 1.84
CA TYR A 47 6.49 -6.41 1.79
C TYR A 47 7.78 -6.05 1.02
N GLY A 48 7.79 -4.93 0.28
CA GLY A 48 8.82 -4.57 -0.68
C GLY A 48 9.53 -3.26 -0.35
N CYS A 49 9.20 -2.21 -1.09
CA CYS A 49 9.91 -0.94 -1.08
C CYS A 49 9.92 -0.25 0.28
N VAL A 50 8.76 -0.15 0.94
CA VAL A 50 8.64 0.53 2.23
C VAL A 50 9.37 -0.24 3.33
N PRO A 51 9.15 -1.56 3.53
CA PRO A 51 9.86 -2.32 4.55
C PRO A 51 11.37 -2.34 4.35
N SER A 52 11.83 -2.53 3.10
CA SER A 52 13.27 -2.55 2.80
C SER A 52 13.93 -1.20 3.09
N LYS A 53 13.31 -0.09 2.69
CA LYS A 53 13.82 1.27 2.97
C LYS A 53 13.75 1.60 4.45
N ALA A 54 12.72 1.17 5.17
CA ALA A 54 12.62 1.36 6.61
C ALA A 54 13.74 0.60 7.36
N LEU A 55 14.06 -0.64 6.95
CA LEU A 55 15.19 -1.39 7.52
C LEU A 55 16.54 -0.71 7.23
N ILE A 56 16.76 -0.22 6.00
CA ILE A 56 17.97 0.53 5.65
C ILE A 56 18.08 1.81 6.49
N ALA A 57 16.98 2.56 6.63
CA ALA A 57 16.93 3.78 7.43
C ALA A 57 17.24 3.50 8.91
N PHE A 58 16.65 2.45 9.49
CA PHE A 58 16.96 2.01 10.85
C PHE A 58 18.43 1.61 11.00
N SER A 59 18.99 0.91 10.00
CA SER A 59 20.41 0.54 10.01
C SER A 59 21.36 1.74 9.91
N ASN A 60 20.94 2.88 9.35
CA ASN A 60 21.79 4.06 9.30
C ASN A 60 21.84 4.84 10.64
N GLN A 61 21.08 4.43 11.65
CA GLN A 61 21.10 5.05 12.97
C GLN A 61 22.35 4.66 13.76
N LYS A 62 22.96 5.64 14.46
CA LYS A 62 24.15 5.44 15.33
C LYS A 62 23.78 4.93 16.74
N LYS A 63 22.94 3.89 16.82
CA LYS A 63 22.50 3.28 18.08
C LYS A 63 22.60 1.74 18.00
N PRO A 64 22.64 1.03 19.15
CA PRO A 64 22.48 -0.43 19.16
C PRO A 64 21.20 -0.83 18.41
N LYS A 65 21.26 -1.89 17.61
CA LYS A 65 20.16 -2.32 16.75
C LYS A 65 19.66 -3.68 17.21
N HIS A 66 18.48 -3.72 17.81
CA HIS A 66 17.82 -4.98 18.11
C HIS A 66 16.78 -5.29 17.04
N PHE A 67 16.63 -6.59 16.73
CA PHE A 67 15.68 -7.05 15.72
C PHE A 67 14.24 -6.58 16.01
N ILE A 68 13.82 -6.64 17.27
CA ILE A 68 12.47 -6.23 17.68
C ILE A 68 12.24 -4.74 17.40
N GLU A 69 13.23 -3.89 17.69
CA GLU A 69 13.16 -2.44 17.44
C GLU A 69 13.12 -2.14 15.95
N ALA A 70 13.95 -2.83 15.14
CA ALA A 70 13.95 -2.69 13.68
C ALA A 70 12.58 -3.06 13.08
N MET A 71 11.99 -4.17 13.52
CA MET A 71 10.69 -4.61 13.02
C MET A 71 9.54 -3.73 13.51
N SER A 72 9.64 -3.15 14.71
CA SER A 72 8.68 -2.13 15.17
C SER A 72 8.75 -0.88 14.31
N PHE A 73 9.95 -0.39 13.98
CA PHE A 73 10.15 0.75 13.08
C PHE A 73 9.56 0.50 11.68
N VAL A 74 9.74 -0.69 11.12
CA VAL A 74 9.13 -1.08 9.84
C VAL A 74 7.60 -1.03 9.89
N ARG A 75 7.00 -1.59 10.95
CA ARG A 75 5.53 -1.61 11.11
C ARG A 75 4.96 -0.22 11.28
N GLU A 76 5.66 0.66 11.99
CA GLU A 76 5.28 2.06 12.16
C GLU A 76 5.32 2.80 10.82
N ALA A 77 6.38 2.62 10.03
CA ALA A 77 6.47 3.19 8.69
C ALA A 77 5.33 2.74 7.76
N ILE A 78 4.97 1.45 7.78
CA ILE A 78 3.80 0.97 7.01
C ILE A 78 2.53 1.65 7.49
N LYS A 79 2.29 1.68 8.80
CA LYS A 79 1.06 2.23 9.41
C LYS A 79 0.90 3.72 9.15
N GLU A 80 1.99 4.48 9.06
CA GLU A 80 1.97 5.91 8.74
C GLU A 80 1.63 6.16 7.25
N ILE A 81 2.11 5.31 6.35
CA ILE A 81 1.93 5.48 4.90
C ILE A 81 0.60 4.91 4.41
N GLU A 82 0.15 3.79 4.97
CA GLU A 82 -1.06 3.07 4.56
C GLU A 82 -2.28 4.00 4.34
N PRO A 83 -2.64 4.94 5.23
CA PRO A 83 -3.82 5.80 5.05
C PRO A 83 -3.73 6.80 3.89
N HIS A 84 -2.54 7.01 3.34
CA HIS A 84 -2.28 7.96 2.26
C HIS A 84 -2.05 7.27 0.92
N ASP A 85 -1.64 6.00 0.99
CA ASP A 85 -1.40 5.12 -0.15
C ASP A 85 -2.61 4.20 -0.39
N SER A 86 -3.76 4.42 0.27
CA SER A 86 -4.99 3.61 0.12
C SER A 86 -6.27 4.43 0.07
#